data_AF-A0A1I4GKA2-F1
#
_entry.id   AF-A0A1I4GKA2-F1
#
_cell.length_a   1.000
_cell.length_b   1.000
_cell.length_c   1.000
_cell.angle_alpha   90.00
_cell.angle_beta   90.00
_cell.angle_gamma   90.00
#
_symmetry.space_group_name_H-M   'P 1'
#
loop_
_entity.id
_entity.type
_entity.pdbx_description
1 polymer ?
#
loop_
_entity_poly.entity_id
_entity_poly.type
_entity_poly.pdbx_seq_one_letter_code
_entity_poly.pdbx_strand_id
1 'polypeptide(L)'
;MDKPLNKTFSMLKALLKRDWLKLVFWIVGVLAFAASGVGKFELIMQTDSQRETMFNVFQGPAMTALFGPMTVTQGKDFTAAAAYGTTMPLITALTFAVVSVIYVVNRTRKEEEDGIAEVFRSFQVGN
;
A
#
# COMPACT_ATOMS: atom_id res chain seq x y z
N MET A 1 25.44 9.66 -31.68
CA MET A 1 24.70 8.55 -31.04
C MET A 1 24.01 9.12 -29.82
N ASP A 2 22.86 9.75 -30.04
CA ASP A 2 22.11 10.45 -29.00
C ASP A 2 21.42 9.42 -28.13
N LYS A 3 21.80 9.36 -26.86
CA LYS A 3 21.24 8.42 -25.88
C LYS A 3 19.84 8.93 -25.51
N PRO A 4 18.75 8.28 -25.96
CA PRO A 4 17.39 8.82 -25.86
C PRO A 4 16.87 8.93 -24.41
N LEU A 5 17.61 8.41 -23.43
CA LEU A 5 17.23 8.36 -22.01
C LEU A 5 18.04 9.28 -21.10
N ASN A 6 19.04 10.00 -21.64
CA ASN A 6 20.04 10.68 -20.79
C ASN A 6 19.46 11.86 -19.99
N LYS A 7 18.36 12.47 -20.46
CA LYS A 7 17.70 13.60 -19.78
C LYS A 7 16.47 13.19 -18.94
N THR A 8 15.89 12.02 -19.21
CA THR A 8 14.72 11.48 -18.47
C THR A 8 15.03 11.29 -16.99
N PHE A 9 16.22 10.77 -16.67
CA PHE A 9 16.63 10.56 -15.28
C PHE A 9 16.82 11.87 -14.52
N SER A 10 17.32 12.91 -15.19
CA SER A 10 17.47 14.25 -14.60
C SER A 10 16.11 14.89 -14.30
N MET A 11 15.13 14.72 -15.19
CA MET A 11 13.76 15.19 -14.99
C MET A 11 13.04 14.41 -13.88
N LEU A 12 13.19 13.09 -13.86
CA LEU A 12 12.68 12.24 -12.78
C LEU A 12 13.22 12.68 -11.42
N LYS A 13 14.52 12.93 -11.32
CA LYS A 13 15.16 13.40 -10.07
C LYS A 13 14.65 14.78 -9.64
N ALA A 14 14.38 15.68 -10.58
CA ALA A 14 13.81 17.00 -10.29
C ALA A 14 12.37 16.90 -9.77
N LEU A 15 11.53 16.08 -10.40
CA LEU A 15 10.16 15.80 -9.95
C LEU A 15 10.14 15.14 -8.58
N LEU A 16 11.03 14.16 -8.36
CA LEU A 16 11.15 13.48 -7.07
C LEU A 16 11.59 14.45 -5.97
N LYS A 17 12.56 15.33 -6.24
CA LYS A 17 12.97 16.40 -5.31
C LYS A 17 11.88 17.43 -5.04
N ARG A 18 11.00 17.71 -6.00
CA ARG A 18 9.88 18.64 -5.80
C ARG A 18 8.84 18.07 -4.85
N ASP A 19 8.57 16.77 -4.97
CA ASP A 19 7.42 16.14 -4.33
C ASP A 19 7.78 15.13 -3.22
N TRP A 20 9.05 15.08 -2.83
CA TRP A 20 9.56 14.15 -1.82
C TRP A 20 8.82 14.23 -0.48
N LEU A 21 8.49 15.43 0.01
CA LEU A 21 7.76 15.60 1.28
C LEU A 21 6.39 14.91 1.21
N LYS A 22 5.64 15.12 0.13
CA LYS A 22 4.31 14.51 -0.06
C LYS A 22 4.43 12.99 -0.15
N LEU A 23 5.44 12.49 -0.88
CA LEU A 23 5.71 11.05 -0.97
C LEU A 23 6.07 10.46 0.39
N VAL A 24 6.89 11.14 1.19
CA VAL A 24 7.26 10.71 2.54
C VAL A 24 6.04 10.67 3.45
N PHE A 25 5.23 11.73 3.50
CA PHE A 25 3.98 11.73 4.27
C PHE A 25 3.04 10.60 3.85
N TRP A 26 2.99 10.30 2.56
CA TRP A 26 2.17 9.22 2.04
C TRP A 26 2.67 7.83 2.47
N ILE A 27 3.97 7.56 2.34
CA ILE A 27 4.60 6.32 2.81
C ILE A 27 4.38 6.15 4.31
N VAL A 28 4.60 7.21 5.09
CA VAL A 28 4.38 7.21 6.54
C VAL A 28 2.91 6.94 6.87
N GLY A 29 1.96 7.53 6.14
CA GLY A 29 0.54 7.29 6.32
C GLY A 29 0.14 5.82 6.09
N VAL A 30 0.66 5.20 5.04
CA VAL A 30 0.42 3.78 4.73
C VAL A 30 1.04 2.88 5.80
N LEU A 31 2.26 3.18 6.25
CA LEU A 31 2.92 2.43 7.32
C LEU A 31 2.19 2.57 8.66
N ALA A 32 1.71 3.77 8.99
CA ALA A 32 0.91 4.02 10.18
C ALA A 32 -0.43 3.29 10.13
N PHE A 33 -1.09 3.28 8.97
CA PHE A 33 -2.32 2.52 8.75
C PHE A 33 -2.09 1.03 8.98
N ALA A 34 -1.04 0.46 8.38
CA ALA A 34 -0.66 -0.92 8.61
C ALA A 34 -0.43 -1.17 10.12
N ALA A 35 0.46 -0.41 10.76
CA ALA A 35 0.81 -0.59 12.16
C ALA A 35 -0.38 -0.46 13.14
N SER A 36 -1.42 0.29 12.79
CA SER A 36 -2.59 0.51 13.65
C SER A 36 -3.36 -0.76 14.02
N GLY A 37 -3.25 -1.83 13.22
CA GLY A 37 -3.98 -3.07 13.44
C GLY A 37 -3.33 -4.02 14.45
N VAL A 38 -2.02 -3.93 14.69
CA VAL A 38 -1.23 -4.94 15.42
C VAL A 38 -1.78 -5.18 16.84
N GLY A 39 -1.99 -4.11 17.60
CA GLY A 39 -2.45 -4.22 18.99
C GLY A 39 -3.88 -4.79 19.11
N LYS A 40 -4.74 -4.64 18.09
CA LYS A 40 -6.10 -5.16 18.15
C LYS A 40 -6.15 -6.69 18.07
N PHE A 41 -5.25 -7.30 17.30
CA PHE A 41 -5.18 -8.76 17.19
C PHE A 41 -4.66 -9.41 18.47
N GLU A 42 -3.72 -8.76 19.16
CA GLU A 42 -3.23 -9.24 20.46
C GLU A 42 -4.32 -9.17 21.54
N LEU A 43 -5.14 -8.11 21.53
CA LEU A 43 -6.23 -7.94 22.49
C LEU A 43 -7.35 -8.98 22.36
N ILE A 44 -7.66 -9.43 21.14
CA ILE A 44 -8.72 -10.43 20.90
C ILE A 44 -8.24 -11.88 21.06
N MET A 45 -6.92 -12.12 21.17
CA MET A 45 -6.29 -13.45 21.25
C MET A 45 -5.54 -13.66 22.57
N GLN A 46 -6.00 -13.03 23.67
CA GLN A 46 -5.35 -13.10 24.97
C GLN A 46 -5.48 -14.49 25.63
N THR A 47 -6.62 -15.16 25.45
CA THR A 47 -6.90 -16.47 26.05
C THR A 47 -6.83 -17.59 25.00
N ASP A 48 -6.40 -18.79 25.41
CA ASP A 48 -6.30 -19.94 24.50
C ASP A 48 -7.66 -20.34 23.89
N SER A 49 -8.76 -20.20 24.64
CA SER A 49 -10.13 -20.41 24.11
C SER A 49 -10.51 -19.43 23.00
N GLN A 50 -10.05 -18.18 23.08
CA GLN A 50 -10.28 -17.17 22.05
C GLN A 50 -9.46 -17.45 20.79
N ARG A 51 -8.23 -17.97 20.96
CA ARG A 51 -7.37 -18.39 19.85
C ARG A 51 -7.98 -19.55 19.08
N GLU A 52 -8.48 -20.57 19.76
CA GLU A 52 -9.16 -21.70 19.12
C GLU A 52 -10.43 -21.28 18.39
N THR A 53 -11.20 -20.38 19.00
CA THR A 53 -12.41 -19.84 18.36
C THR A 53 -12.06 -19.08 17.09
N MET A 54 -11.04 -18.22 17.11
CA MET A 54 -10.61 -17.50 15.91
C MET A 54 -10.00 -18.43 14.86
N PHE A 55 -9.23 -19.43 15.28
CA PHE A 55 -8.70 -20.43 14.35
C PHE A 55 -9.82 -21.12 13.55
N ASN A 56 -10.93 -21.48 14.22
CA ASN A 56 -12.10 -22.04 13.55
C ASN A 56 -12.77 -21.04 12.58
N VAL A 57 -12.85 -19.76 12.92
CA VAL A 57 -13.37 -18.72 12.01
C VAL A 57 -12.48 -18.58 10.78
N PHE A 58 -11.16 -18.58 10.96
CA PHE A 58 -10.18 -18.45 9.89
C PHE A 58 -10.13 -19.67 8.97
N GLN A 59 -10.39 -20.87 9.49
CA GLN A 59 -10.58 -22.08 8.66
C GLN A 59 -11.90 -22.07 7.88
N GLY A 60 -12.81 -21.16 8.19
CA GLY A 60 -14.06 -21.03 7.46
C GLY A 60 -13.83 -20.79 5.95
N PRO A 61 -14.75 -21.29 5.09
CA PRO A 61 -14.60 -21.16 3.64
C PRO A 61 -14.56 -19.69 3.17
N ALA A 62 -15.24 -18.79 3.89
CA ALA A 62 -15.20 -17.35 3.60
C ALA A 62 -13.82 -16.73 3.85
N MET A 63 -13.17 -17.04 4.98
CA MET A 63 -11.86 -16.50 5.32
C MET A 63 -10.77 -17.08 4.42
N THR A 64 -10.86 -18.37 4.09
CA THR A 64 -9.94 -19.02 3.14
C THR A 64 -10.08 -18.46 1.71
N ALA A 65 -11.30 -18.14 1.27
CA ALA A 65 -11.52 -17.52 -0.04
C ALA A 65 -10.98 -16.09 -0.11
N LEU A 66 -11.09 -15.32 0.99
CA LEU A 66 -10.64 -13.93 1.02
C LEU A 66 -9.13 -13.78 1.22
N PHE A 67 -8.54 -14.57 2.13
CA PHE A 67 -7.15 -14.38 2.57
C PHE A 67 -6.22 -15.55 2.20
N GLY A 68 -6.76 -16.60 1.58
CA GLY A 68 -6.01 -17.79 1.21
C GLY A 68 -5.90 -18.83 2.34
N PRO A 69 -5.36 -20.02 2.04
CA PRO A 69 -5.12 -21.04 3.05
C PRO A 69 -4.06 -20.57 4.03
N MET A 70 -4.35 -20.67 5.32
CA MET A 70 -3.39 -20.30 6.35
C MET A 70 -2.24 -21.31 6.43
N THR A 71 -1.02 -20.81 6.60
CA THR A 71 0.19 -21.64 6.72
C THR A 71 0.25 -22.43 8.03
N VAL A 72 -0.57 -22.03 9.02
CA VAL A 72 -0.63 -22.66 10.34
C VAL A 72 -1.68 -23.76 10.35
N THR A 73 -1.22 -25.01 10.43
CA THR A 73 -2.05 -26.23 10.39
C THR A 73 -2.52 -26.71 11.78
N GLN A 74 -1.94 -26.18 12.87
CA GLN A 74 -2.31 -26.54 14.24
C GLN A 74 -2.79 -25.32 15.03
N GLY A 75 -3.95 -25.43 15.70
CA GLY A 75 -4.55 -24.32 16.46
C GLY A 75 -3.69 -23.80 17.62
N LYS A 76 -2.76 -24.62 18.12
CA LYS A 76 -1.82 -24.25 19.19
C LYS A 76 -0.73 -23.27 18.75
N ASP A 77 -0.41 -23.25 17.46
CA ASP A 77 0.56 -22.33 16.87
C ASP A 77 -0.12 -21.10 16.23
N PHE A 78 -1.44 -20.97 16.40
CA PHE A 78 -2.19 -19.82 15.90
C PHE A 78 -1.92 -18.60 16.77
N THR A 79 -1.00 -17.77 16.29
CA THR A 79 -0.60 -16.53 16.96
C THR A 79 -1.31 -15.33 16.35
N ALA A 80 -1.45 -14.26 17.15
CA ALA A 80 -1.94 -12.97 16.67
C ALA A 80 -1.12 -12.45 15.48
N ALA A 81 0.18 -12.72 15.47
CA ALA A 81 1.08 -12.37 14.36
C ALA A 81 0.74 -13.11 13.06
N ALA A 82 0.40 -14.40 13.12
CA ALA A 82 -0.01 -15.17 11.95
C ALA A 82 -1.34 -14.65 11.38
N ALA A 83 -2.33 -14.42 12.24
CA ALA A 83 -3.63 -13.88 11.84
C ALA A 83 -3.51 -12.47 11.22
N TYR A 84 -2.70 -11.61 11.85
CA TYR A 84 -2.42 -10.28 11.36
C TYR A 84 -1.66 -10.34 10.02
N GLY A 85 -0.63 -11.19 9.91
CA GLY A 85 0.17 -11.37 8.71
C GLY A 85 -0.61 -11.90 7.52
N THR A 86 -1.70 -12.64 7.74
CA THR A 86 -2.57 -13.12 6.66
C THR A 86 -3.64 -12.10 6.28
N THR A 87 -4.23 -11.39 7.24
CA THR A 87 -5.35 -10.47 6.97
C THR A 87 -4.92 -9.08 6.53
N MET A 88 -3.97 -8.49 7.25
CA MET A 88 -3.66 -7.07 7.11
C MET A 88 -2.93 -6.71 5.82
N PRO A 89 -2.11 -7.57 5.18
CA PRO A 89 -1.53 -7.24 3.88
C PRO A 89 -2.57 -7.00 2.80
N LEU A 90 -3.63 -7.82 2.74
CA LEU A 90 -4.68 -7.66 1.73
C LEU A 90 -5.47 -6.36 1.96
N ILE A 91 -5.86 -6.09 3.20
CA ILE A 91 -6.58 -4.86 3.55
C ILE A 91 -5.72 -3.64 3.25
N THR A 92 -4.44 -3.67 3.65
CA THR A 92 -3.48 -2.58 3.40
C THR A 92 -3.26 -2.38 1.90
N ALA A 93 -3.10 -3.45 1.13
CA ALA A 93 -2.91 -3.38 -0.32
C ALA A 93 -4.14 -2.79 -1.02
N LEU A 94 -5.35 -3.16 -0.61
CA LEU A 94 -6.58 -2.61 -1.17
C LEU A 94 -6.71 -1.12 -0.87
N THR A 95 -6.52 -0.72 0.40
CA THR A 95 -6.53 0.70 0.79
C THR A 95 -5.47 1.49 0.03
N PHE A 96 -4.26 0.93 -0.08
CA PHE A 96 -3.17 1.51 -0.84
C PHE A 96 -3.54 1.70 -2.31
N ALA A 97 -4.16 0.71 -2.94
CA ALA A 97 -4.60 0.80 -4.33
C ALA A 97 -5.63 1.93 -4.54
N VAL A 98 -6.65 2.02 -3.69
CA VAL A 98 -7.69 3.06 -3.78
C VAL A 98 -7.09 4.45 -3.61
N VAL A 99 -6.30 4.65 -2.56
CA VAL A 99 -5.67 5.96 -2.29
C VAL A 99 -4.67 6.33 -3.39
N SER A 100 -3.93 5.35 -3.93
CA SER A 100 -3.00 5.57 -5.05
C SER A 100 -3.73 6.06 -6.29
N VAL A 101 -4.87 5.44 -6.64
CA VAL A 101 -5.68 5.86 -7.80
C VAL A 101 -6.17 7.30 -7.62
N ILE A 102 -6.73 7.63 -6.45
CA ILE A 102 -7.19 9.00 -6.15
C ILE A 102 -6.03 10.00 -6.23
N TYR A 103 -4.87 9.64 -5.67
CA TYR A 103 -3.69 10.51 -5.69
C TYR A 103 -3.19 10.77 -7.12
N VAL A 104 -3.11 9.73 -7.96
CA VAL A 104 -2.68 9.85 -9.37
C VAL A 104 -3.67 10.72 -10.16
N VAL A 105 -4.97 10.48 -10.02
CA VAL A 105 -6.01 11.25 -10.71
C VAL A 105 -5.99 12.73 -10.32
N ASN A 106 -5.84 13.03 -9.02
CA ASN A 106 -5.74 14.41 -8.55
C ASN A 106 -4.48 15.11 -9.07
N ARG A 107 -3.38 14.36 -9.22
CA ARG A 107 -2.12 14.87 -9.79
C ARG A 107 -2.25 15.22 -11.26
N THR A 108 -2.80 14.32 -12.06
CA THR A 108 -2.90 14.52 -13.52
C THR A 108 -3.86 15.65 -13.87
N ARG A 109 -5.02 15.71 -13.22
CA ARG A 109 -6.00 16.80 -13.44
C ARG A 109 -5.44 18.16 -13.03
N LYS A 110 -4.67 18.22 -11.95
CA LYS A 110 -4.05 19.47 -11.51
C LYS A 110 -2.95 19.94 -12.48
N GLU A 111 -2.18 19.03 -13.05
CA GLU A 111 -1.16 19.38 -14.06
C GLU A 111 -1.78 19.83 -15.40
N GLU A 112 -3.00 19.38 -15.70
CA GLU A 112 -3.82 19.83 -16.83
C GLU A 112 -4.45 21.21 -16.58
N GLU A 113 -5.07 21.42 -15.41
CA GLU A 113 -5.67 22.69 -15.01
C GLU A 113 -4.64 23.82 -14.88
N ASP A 114 -3.44 23.53 -14.38
CA ASP A 114 -2.36 24.52 -14.24
C ASP A 114 -1.67 24.85 -15.59
N GLY A 115 -2.08 24.21 -16.71
CA GLY A 115 -1.49 24.43 -18.05
C GLY A 115 -0.02 24.03 -18.19
N ILE A 116 0.56 23.41 -17.15
CA ILE A 116 1.98 23.05 -17.08
C ILE A 116 2.31 22.01 -18.15
N ALA A 117 1.38 21.10 -18.43
CA ALA A 117 1.53 20.12 -19.51
C ALA A 117 1.69 20.78 -20.89
N GLU A 118 0.99 21.88 -21.13
CA GLU A 118 1.00 22.62 -22.40
C GLU A 118 2.28 23.44 -22.56
N VAL A 119 2.74 24.08 -21.48
CA VAL A 119 4.04 24.78 -21.44
C VAL A 119 5.20 23.81 -21.67
N PHE A 120 5.18 22.62 -21.06
CA PHE A 120 6.24 21.62 -21.26
C PHE A 120 6.30 21.09 -22.69
N ARG A 121 5.15 21.00 -23.38
CA ARG A 121 5.06 20.58 -24.78
C ARG A 121 5.49 21.69 -25.75
N SER A 122 5.38 22.96 -25.35
CA SER A 122 5.83 24.13 -26.14
C SER A 122 7.35 24.30 -26.17
N PHE A 123 8.07 23.83 -25.14
CA PHE A 123 9.52 23.76 -25.17
C PHE A 123 9.97 22.54 -26.01
N GLN A 124 10.93 22.74 -26.92
CA GLN A 124 11.61 21.64 -27.62
C GLN A 124 12.44 20.83 -26.63
N VAL A 125 11.81 19.93 -25.87
CA VAL A 125 12.50 19.02 -24.95
C VAL A 125 13.02 17.77 -25.67
N GLY A 126 12.65 17.57 -26.95
CA GLY A 126 13.20 16.54 -27.82
C GLY A 126 14.16 17.13 -28.86
N ASN A 127 15.45 17.09 -28.53
CA ASN A 127 16.59 17.00 -29.46
C ASN A 127 17.64 16.12 -28.77
#